data_AF-T2SAQ0-F1
#
_entry.id   AF-T2SAQ0-F1
#
_cell.length_a   1.000
_cell.length_b   1.000
_cell.length_c   1.000
_cell.angle_alpha   90.00
_cell.angle_beta   90.00
_cell.angle_gamma   90.00
#
_symmetry.space_group_name_H-M   'P 1'
#
loop_
_entity.id
_entity.type
_entity.pdbx_description
1 polymer ?
#
loop_
_entity_poly.entity_id
_entity_poly.type
_entity_poly.pdbx_seq_one_letter_code
_entity_poly.pdbx_strand_id
1 'polypeptide(L)'
;MAGINAVLALKNQAPFILKRNEAYIGVLIDDLVTKGTNEPYRMFTSRAEYRLLLREDNTLFRLGEHAYYLGLMEEDFYKELEKDKQAIQENLKRLKECILTPSKEALKRLNELGENPINDKVDGVGLLARDSFSLEKMRSFFSFLAPLGERVLEQIKIECKYNIYIEKQHENIAKMDSMLKVSIPKDFVFKGIPGLSLEAVEKLEKFRPKSLFEASEISGITPANLDVLHLYIHLRKNS
;
A
#
# COMPACT_ATOMS: atom_id res chain seq x y z
N MET A 1 -15.52 -12.17 12.21
CA MET A 1 -16.00 -12.58 10.87
C MET A 1 -17.08 -13.64 10.92
N ALA A 2 -16.81 -14.87 11.41
CA ALA A 2 -17.84 -15.92 11.48
C ALA A 2 -19.11 -15.49 12.24
N GLY A 3 -18.97 -14.87 13.43
CA GLY A 3 -20.12 -14.36 14.18
C GLY A 3 -20.91 -13.27 13.45
N ILE A 4 -20.21 -12.33 12.80
CA ILE A 4 -20.84 -11.28 11.96
C ILE A 4 -21.69 -11.95 10.86
N ASN A 5 -21.11 -12.88 10.12
CA ASN A 5 -21.81 -13.54 9.01
C ASN A 5 -22.91 -14.50 9.49
N ALA A 6 -22.80 -15.09 10.68
CA ALA A 6 -23.89 -15.87 11.28
C ALA A 6 -25.11 -14.97 11.58
N VAL A 7 -24.89 -13.78 12.14
CA VAL A 7 -25.98 -12.81 12.40
C VAL A 7 -26.58 -12.29 11.08
N LEU A 8 -25.74 -11.98 10.08
CA LEU A 8 -26.23 -11.56 8.75
C LEU A 8 -27.08 -12.64 8.08
N ALA A 9 -26.67 -13.91 8.17
CA ALA A 9 -27.43 -15.04 7.65
C ALA A 9 -28.80 -15.18 8.33
N LEU A 10 -28.86 -15.04 9.66
CA LEU A 10 -30.15 -15.03 10.40
C LEU A 10 -31.07 -13.88 9.97
N LYS A 11 -30.50 -12.78 9.49
CA LYS A 11 -31.22 -11.62 8.94
C LYS A 11 -31.51 -11.72 7.44
N ASN A 12 -31.19 -12.84 6.78
CA ASN A 12 -31.27 -13.01 5.32
C ASN A 12 -30.51 -11.93 4.53
N GLN A 13 -29.37 -11.47 5.07
CA GLN A 13 -28.50 -10.50 4.43
C GLN A 13 -27.28 -11.18 3.81
N ALA A 14 -26.69 -10.52 2.81
CA ALA A 14 -25.46 -11.00 2.18
C ALA A 14 -24.30 -11.07 3.20
N PRO A 15 -23.38 -12.05 3.07
CA PRO A 15 -22.24 -12.15 3.96
C PRO A 15 -21.29 -10.96 3.78
N PHE A 16 -20.71 -10.51 4.88
CA PHE A 16 -19.64 -9.53 4.87
C PHE A 16 -18.29 -10.22 4.66
N ILE A 17 -17.54 -9.77 3.65
CA ILE A 17 -16.24 -10.32 3.26
C ILE A 17 -15.24 -9.17 3.22
N LEU A 18 -14.21 -9.25 4.07
CA LEU A 18 -13.08 -8.33 4.03
C LEU A 18 -12.13 -8.72 2.91
N LYS A 19 -11.74 -7.76 2.08
CA LYS A 19 -10.78 -7.98 1.01
C LYS A 19 -9.35 -7.97 1.54
N ARG A 20 -8.44 -8.59 0.76
CA ARG A 20 -6.98 -8.61 1.06
C ARG A 20 -6.37 -7.21 1.16
N ASN A 21 -6.90 -6.24 0.40
CA ASN A 21 -6.43 -4.85 0.40
C ASN A 21 -7.07 -3.97 1.49
N GLU A 22 -8.02 -4.50 2.27
CA GLU A 22 -8.73 -3.75 3.30
C GLU A 22 -8.23 -4.07 4.72
N ALA A 23 -7.85 -5.33 4.99
CA ALA A 23 -7.38 -5.75 6.31
C ALA A 23 -6.51 -7.02 6.27
N TYR A 24 -5.59 -7.14 7.24
CA TYR A 24 -4.84 -8.38 7.46
C TYR A 24 -5.74 -9.59 7.76
N ILE A 25 -6.93 -9.40 8.34
CA ILE A 25 -7.93 -10.47 8.49
C ILE A 25 -8.42 -10.99 7.13
N GLY A 26 -8.58 -10.11 6.14
CA GLY A 26 -8.93 -10.50 4.78
C GLY A 26 -7.83 -11.35 4.13
N VAL A 27 -6.57 -10.95 4.30
CA VAL A 27 -5.39 -11.73 3.85
C VAL A 27 -5.36 -13.11 4.50
N LEU A 28 -5.57 -13.19 5.82
CA LEU A 28 -5.60 -14.46 6.56
C LEU A 28 -6.68 -15.40 6.03
N ILE A 29 -7.91 -14.89 5.89
CA ILE A 29 -9.06 -15.72 5.48
C ILE A 29 -8.86 -16.20 4.05
N ASP A 30 -8.44 -15.31 3.15
CA ASP A 30 -8.18 -15.66 1.76
C ASP A 30 -7.06 -16.70 1.63
N ASP A 31 -5.94 -16.53 2.34
CA ASP A 31 -4.84 -17.51 2.33
C ASP A 31 -5.33 -18.89 2.80
N LEU A 32 -6.11 -18.95 3.88
CA LEU A 32 -6.64 -20.20 4.42
C LEU A 32 -7.60 -20.91 3.45
N VAL A 33 -8.47 -20.15 2.79
CA VAL A 33 -9.48 -20.70 1.86
C VAL A 33 -8.84 -21.10 0.53
N THR A 34 -7.94 -20.28 0.01
CA THR A 34 -7.37 -20.46 -1.34
C THR A 34 -6.19 -21.43 -1.35
N LYS A 35 -5.30 -21.37 -0.36
CA LYS A 35 -4.06 -22.16 -0.34
C LYS A 35 -4.17 -23.39 0.58
N GLY A 36 -5.16 -23.42 1.47
CA GLY A 36 -5.26 -24.42 2.52
C GLY A 36 -4.10 -24.33 3.52
N THR A 37 -4.04 -25.27 4.47
CA THR A 37 -2.91 -25.33 5.39
C THR A 37 -2.70 -26.76 5.92
N ASN A 38 -1.47 -27.26 5.83
CA ASN A 38 -1.07 -28.57 6.37
C ASN A 38 -0.44 -28.46 7.77
N GLU A 39 -0.07 -27.24 8.16
CA GLU A 39 0.52 -26.89 9.45
C GLU A 39 -0.23 -25.67 10.02
N PRO A 40 -0.13 -25.36 11.33
CA PRO A 40 -0.80 -24.19 11.88
C PRO A 40 -0.41 -22.89 11.16
N TYR A 41 -1.39 -22.24 10.53
CA TYR A 41 -1.16 -21.00 9.79
C TYR A 41 -0.65 -19.88 10.71
N ARG A 42 0.40 -19.18 10.28
CA ARG A 42 0.97 -18.02 10.98
C ARG A 42 0.96 -16.82 10.05
N MET A 43 0.35 -15.72 10.51
CA MET A 43 0.37 -14.46 9.78
C MET A 43 1.76 -13.84 9.81
N PHE A 44 2.33 -13.65 8.64
CA PHE A 44 3.52 -12.82 8.44
C PHE A 44 3.13 -11.59 7.62
N THR A 45 3.49 -10.40 8.09
CA THR A 45 3.16 -9.12 7.43
C THR A 45 3.73 -9.02 6.01
N SER A 46 4.78 -9.77 5.70
CA SER A 46 5.41 -9.88 4.37
C SER A 46 4.52 -10.51 3.30
N ARG A 47 3.46 -11.24 3.69
CA ARG A 47 2.52 -11.87 2.76
C ARG A 47 1.38 -10.95 2.31
N ALA A 48 1.27 -9.75 2.88
CA ALA A 48 0.31 -8.76 2.42
C ALA A 48 0.95 -7.86 1.37
N GLU A 49 0.42 -7.91 0.16
CA GLU A 49 0.85 -7.09 -0.96
C GLU A 49 0.62 -5.59 -0.67
N TYR A 50 -0.34 -5.28 0.20
CA TYR A 50 -0.75 -3.92 0.59
C TYR A 50 -0.25 -3.49 1.99
N ARG A 51 0.87 -4.06 2.49
CA ARG A 51 1.33 -3.81 3.88
C ARG A 51 1.45 -2.34 4.30
N LEU A 52 1.78 -1.43 3.37
CA LEU A 52 1.88 0.01 3.66
C LEU A 52 0.52 0.70 3.79
N LEU A 53 -0.54 0.09 3.26
CA LEU A 53 -1.92 0.52 3.44
C LEU A 53 -2.57 -0.12 4.67
N LEU A 54 -2.17 -1.36 5.01
CA LEU A 54 -2.71 -2.15 6.11
C LEU A 54 -2.00 -1.90 7.44
N ARG A 55 -1.87 -0.63 7.84
CA ARG A 55 -1.11 -0.28 9.04
C ARG A 55 -1.97 -0.30 10.29
N GLU A 56 -1.34 -0.46 11.45
CA GLU A 56 -2.04 -0.44 12.73
C GLU A 56 -2.75 0.90 12.96
N ASP A 57 -2.03 2.02 12.76
CA ASP A 57 -2.49 3.40 13.00
C ASP A 57 -3.77 3.75 12.24
N ASN A 58 -3.91 3.25 11.01
CA ASN A 58 -5.03 3.61 10.15
C ASN A 58 -6.18 2.59 10.18
N THR A 59 -6.14 1.59 11.06
CA THR A 59 -7.16 0.53 11.15
C THR A 59 -8.55 1.10 11.36
N LEU A 60 -8.67 2.11 12.23
CA LEU A 60 -9.96 2.72 12.51
C LEU A 60 -10.51 3.45 11.28
N PHE A 61 -9.69 4.18 10.54
CA PHE A 61 -10.10 4.86 9.31
C PHE A 61 -10.44 3.89 8.16
N ARG A 62 -9.82 2.70 8.13
CA ARG A 62 -10.13 1.64 7.14
C ARG A 62 -11.40 0.88 7.48
N LEU A 63 -11.62 0.53 8.74
CA LEU A 63 -12.64 -0.44 9.15
C LEU A 63 -13.80 0.15 9.95
N GLY A 64 -13.71 1.41 10.39
CA GLY A 64 -14.73 2.03 11.23
C GLY A 64 -16.10 2.13 10.56
N GLU A 65 -16.12 2.45 9.28
CA GLU A 65 -17.36 2.48 8.48
C GLU A 65 -18.03 1.10 8.43
N HIS A 66 -17.25 0.04 8.20
CA HIS A 66 -17.78 -1.33 8.27
C HIS A 66 -18.30 -1.66 9.67
N ALA A 67 -17.55 -1.31 10.72
CA ALA A 67 -17.96 -1.57 12.10
C ALA A 67 -19.29 -0.87 12.43
N TYR A 68 -19.46 0.38 12.00
CA TYR A 68 -20.71 1.13 12.19
C TYR A 68 -21.89 0.48 11.45
N TYR A 69 -21.76 0.18 10.16
CA TYR A 69 -22.85 -0.45 9.39
C TYR A 69 -23.20 -1.87 9.86
N LEU A 70 -22.24 -2.57 10.49
CA LEU A 70 -22.46 -3.86 11.12
C LEU A 70 -23.08 -3.75 12.54
N GLY A 71 -23.27 -2.54 13.06
CA GLY A 71 -23.81 -2.29 14.40
C GLY A 71 -22.82 -2.62 15.53
N LEU A 72 -21.52 -2.59 15.25
CA LEU A 72 -20.44 -2.88 16.19
C LEU A 72 -19.77 -1.61 16.75
N MET A 73 -20.21 -0.43 16.30
CA MET A 73 -19.68 0.86 16.70
C MET A 73 -20.83 1.82 16.98
N GLU A 74 -20.70 2.60 18.05
CA GLU A 74 -21.69 3.62 18.42
C GLU A 74 -21.68 4.79 17.43
N GLU A 75 -22.86 5.39 17.22
CA GLU A 75 -23.04 6.47 16.25
C GLU A 75 -22.21 7.72 16.57
N ASP A 76 -22.11 8.09 17.85
CA ASP A 76 -21.36 9.28 18.25
C ASP A 76 -19.86 9.12 17.95
N PHE A 77 -19.31 7.94 18.24
CA PHE A 77 -17.92 7.64 17.90
C PHE A 77 -17.68 7.60 16.39
N TYR A 78 -18.63 7.04 15.62
CA TYR A 78 -18.55 7.05 14.15
C TYR A 78 -18.60 8.48 13.58
N LYS A 79 -19.44 9.36 14.14
CA LYS A 79 -19.50 10.78 13.75
C LYS A 79 -18.18 11.51 14.03
N GLU A 80 -17.54 11.25 15.16
CA GLU A 80 -16.21 11.80 15.46
C GLU A 80 -15.15 11.27 14.48
N LEU A 81 -15.19 9.98 14.17
CA LEU A 81 -14.28 9.37 13.21
C LEU A 81 -14.43 9.97 11.80
N GLU A 82 -15.66 10.21 11.35
CA GLU A 82 -15.92 10.82 10.05
C GLU A 82 -15.46 12.29 10.01
N LYS A 83 -15.64 13.06 11.08
CA LYS A 83 -15.08 14.42 11.19
C LYS A 83 -13.57 14.41 11.05
N ASP A 84 -12.90 13.48 11.73
CA ASP A 84 -11.45 13.35 11.66
C ASP A 84 -10.98 12.94 10.26
N LYS A 85 -11.66 11.96 9.65
CA LYS A 85 -11.38 11.51 8.27
C LYS A 85 -11.49 12.67 7.29
N GLN A 86 -12.55 13.48 7.39
CA GLN A 86 -12.73 14.67 6.56
C GLN A 86 -11.62 15.70 6.79
N ALA A 87 -11.29 16.00 8.05
CA ALA A 87 -10.21 16.92 8.40
C ALA A 87 -8.85 16.45 7.86
N ILE A 88 -8.54 15.15 7.97
CA ILE A 88 -7.31 14.57 7.42
C ILE A 88 -7.27 14.77 5.89
N GLN A 89 -8.35 14.39 5.18
CA GLN A 89 -8.42 14.49 3.73
C GLN A 89 -8.29 15.93 3.22
N GLU A 90 -9.02 16.88 3.83
CA GLU A 90 -8.98 18.29 3.46
C GLU A 90 -7.57 18.87 3.65
N ASN A 91 -6.95 18.58 4.80
CA ASN A 91 -5.65 19.15 5.12
C ASN A 91 -4.51 18.50 4.34
N LEU A 92 -4.58 17.20 4.02
CA LEU A 92 -3.65 16.57 3.08
C LEU A 92 -3.73 17.19 1.69
N LYS A 93 -4.95 17.48 1.20
CA LYS A 93 -5.13 18.19 -0.08
C LYS A 93 -4.50 19.58 -0.04
N ARG A 94 -4.77 20.36 1.01
CA ARG A 94 -4.15 21.69 1.21
C ARG A 94 -2.63 21.63 1.26
N LEU A 95 -2.07 20.65 1.97
CA LEU A 95 -0.63 20.42 2.03
C LEU A 95 -0.06 20.12 0.64
N LYS A 96 -0.76 19.32 -0.17
CA LYS A 96 -0.32 19.00 -1.55
C LYS A 96 -0.35 20.22 -2.47
N GLU A 97 -1.29 21.14 -2.27
CA GLU A 97 -1.40 22.40 -3.02
C GLU A 97 -0.38 23.45 -2.57
N CYS A 98 0.13 23.34 -1.33
CA CYS A 98 1.14 24.23 -0.78
C CYS A 98 2.54 23.90 -1.35
N ILE A 99 2.94 24.58 -2.42
CA ILE A 99 4.27 24.44 -3.01
C ILE A 99 5.26 25.43 -2.39
N LEU A 100 6.36 24.91 -1.85
CA LEU A 100 7.51 25.68 -1.39
C LEU A 100 8.64 25.63 -2.40
N THR A 101 9.27 26.78 -2.62
CA THR A 101 10.52 26.93 -3.39
C THR A 101 11.64 27.37 -2.45
N PRO A 102 12.93 27.20 -2.81
CA PRO A 102 14.07 27.59 -1.98
C PRO A 102 14.26 29.12 -1.92
N SER A 103 13.19 29.85 -1.56
CA SER A 103 13.21 31.29 -1.37
C SER A 103 13.84 31.66 -0.03
N LYS A 104 14.39 32.88 0.09
CA LYS A 104 14.98 33.38 1.34
C LYS A 104 14.03 33.28 2.52
N GLU A 105 12.74 33.53 2.30
CA GLU A 105 11.71 33.47 3.34
C GLU A 105 11.46 32.03 3.80
N ALA A 106 11.28 31.09 2.87
CA ALA A 106 11.04 29.68 3.20
C ALA A 106 12.24 29.08 3.96
N LEU A 107 13.46 29.35 3.49
CA LEU A 107 14.68 28.89 4.14
C LEU A 107 14.87 29.49 5.54
N LYS A 108 14.52 30.77 5.73
CA LYS A 108 14.53 31.41 7.04
C LYS A 108 13.56 30.72 8.01
N ARG A 109 12.31 30.50 7.59
CA ARG A 109 11.28 29.83 8.42
C ARG A 109 11.68 28.40 8.79
N LEU A 110 12.30 27.66 7.87
CA LEU A 110 12.82 26.31 8.15
C LEU A 110 13.96 26.35 9.17
N ASN A 111 14.90 27.28 9.02
CA ASN A 111 16.01 27.44 9.94
C ASN A 111 15.55 27.82 11.36
N GLU A 112 14.56 28.71 11.48
CA GLU A 112 13.93 29.08 12.76
C GLU A 112 13.30 27.88 13.49
N LEU A 113 12.86 26.85 12.74
CA LEU A 113 12.33 25.60 13.30
C LEU A 113 13.39 24.49 13.46
N GLY A 114 14.67 24.78 13.18
CA GLY A 114 15.75 23.80 13.19
C GLY A 114 15.59 22.71 12.13
N GLU A 115 15.01 23.03 10.99
CA GLU A 115 14.80 22.12 9.87
C GLU A 115 15.84 22.36 8.76
N ASN A 116 16.22 21.26 8.10
CA ASN A 116 17.13 21.34 6.95
C ASN A 116 16.53 22.19 5.82
N PRO A 117 17.37 22.89 5.04
CA PRO A 117 16.89 23.66 3.89
C PRO A 117 16.24 22.75 2.84
N ILE A 118 15.48 23.36 1.94
CA ILE A 118 15.01 22.73 0.70
C ILE A 118 15.92 23.20 -0.44
N ASN A 119 16.28 22.29 -1.35
CA ASN A 119 17.12 22.60 -2.52
C ASN A 119 16.29 22.76 -3.79
N ASP A 120 15.19 22.01 -3.90
CA ASP A 120 14.25 22.03 -5.01
C ASP A 120 12.85 22.37 -4.51
N LYS A 121 11.92 22.57 -5.45
CA LYS A 121 10.50 22.72 -5.12
C LYS A 121 9.98 21.48 -4.38
N VAL A 122 9.22 21.68 -3.31
CA VAL A 122 8.59 20.60 -2.53
C VAL A 122 7.19 21.03 -2.12
N ASP A 123 6.23 20.10 -2.16
CA ASP A 123 4.91 20.35 -1.60
C ASP A 123 4.90 20.16 -0.06
N GLY A 124 3.83 20.61 0.61
CA GLY A 124 3.71 20.48 2.06
C GLY A 124 3.73 19.03 2.54
N VAL A 125 3.21 18.10 1.74
CA VAL A 125 3.25 16.66 2.06
C VAL A 125 4.69 16.16 2.09
N GLY A 126 5.48 16.46 1.06
CA GLY A 126 6.88 16.10 0.96
C GLY A 126 7.75 16.77 2.03
N LEU A 127 7.41 17.99 2.44
CA LEU A 127 8.08 18.67 3.55
C LEU A 127 7.81 17.97 4.89
N LEU A 128 6.54 17.68 5.19
CA LEU A 128 6.12 17.04 6.44
C LEU A 128 6.44 15.54 6.52
N ALA A 129 6.82 14.92 5.41
CA ALA A 129 7.33 13.55 5.38
C ALA A 129 8.69 13.38 6.09
N ARG A 130 9.39 14.48 6.41
CA ARG A 130 10.65 14.47 7.15
C ARG A 130 10.42 14.08 8.61
N ASP A 131 11.17 13.09 9.08
CA ASP A 131 11.07 12.60 10.47
C ASP A 131 11.33 13.70 11.53
N SER A 132 12.10 14.74 11.18
CA SER A 132 12.41 15.89 12.02
C SER A 132 11.21 16.81 12.32
N PHE A 133 10.16 16.79 11.49
CA PHE A 133 8.97 17.61 11.70
C PHE A 133 8.09 17.03 12.82
N SER A 134 8.11 17.67 13.99
CA SER A 134 7.19 17.35 15.10
C SER A 134 5.80 17.96 14.86
N LEU A 135 4.80 17.51 15.64
CA LEU A 135 3.44 18.05 15.60
C LEU A 135 3.44 19.57 15.90
N GLU A 136 4.25 20.02 16.84
CA GLU A 136 4.47 21.44 17.15
C GLU A 136 4.97 22.23 15.93
N LYS A 137 5.98 21.69 15.22
CA LYS A 137 6.51 22.31 14.00
C LYS A 137 5.46 22.35 12.90
N MET A 138 4.64 21.31 12.76
CA MET A 138 3.54 21.29 11.78
C MET A 138 2.55 22.44 12.04
N ARG A 139 2.11 22.61 13.30
CA ARG A 139 1.19 23.71 13.69
C ARG A 139 1.80 25.08 13.44
N SER A 140 3.08 25.25 13.81
CA SER A 140 3.78 26.52 13.66
C SER A 140 4.07 26.86 12.20
N PHE A 141 4.36 25.86 11.36
CA PHE A 141 4.72 26.10 9.96
C PHE A 141 3.49 26.24 9.05
N PHE A 142 2.44 25.46 9.31
CA PHE A 142 1.17 25.53 8.58
C PHE A 142 0.06 25.92 9.55
N SER A 143 -0.26 27.22 9.59
CA SER A 143 -1.24 27.78 10.53
C SER A 143 -2.62 27.13 10.45
N PHE A 144 -3.00 26.62 9.28
CA PHE A 144 -4.27 25.89 9.09
C PHE A 144 -4.30 24.53 9.81
N LEU A 145 -3.15 23.99 10.25
CA LEU A 145 -3.06 22.79 11.08
C LEU A 145 -3.18 23.09 12.58
N ALA A 146 -3.02 24.35 12.99
CA ALA A 146 -3.07 24.76 14.40
C ALA A 146 -4.38 24.41 15.14
N PRO A 147 -5.60 24.45 14.54
CA PRO A 147 -6.82 24.09 15.25
C PRO A 147 -7.11 22.58 15.30
N LEU A 148 -6.33 21.74 14.61
CA LEU A 148 -6.63 20.31 14.50
C LEU A 148 -6.34 19.56 15.81
N GLY A 149 -7.14 18.55 16.12
CA GLY A 149 -6.88 17.64 17.24
C GLY A 149 -5.59 16.83 17.01
N GLU A 150 -5.01 16.29 18.09
CA GLU A 150 -3.77 15.52 18.04
C GLU A 150 -3.90 14.27 17.15
N ARG A 151 -4.99 13.49 17.30
CA ARG A 151 -5.29 12.32 16.46
C ARG A 151 -5.26 12.62 14.96
N VAL A 152 -5.88 13.74 14.55
CA VAL A 152 -5.89 14.19 13.15
C VAL A 152 -4.48 14.58 12.70
N LEU A 153 -3.74 15.33 13.51
CA LEU A 153 -2.42 15.81 13.15
C LEU A 153 -1.39 14.68 13.07
N GLU A 154 -1.46 13.71 13.98
CA GLU A 154 -0.68 12.48 13.93
C GLU A 154 -0.99 11.70 12.66
N GLN A 155 -2.27 11.49 12.33
CA GLN A 155 -2.62 10.77 11.11
C GLN A 155 -2.13 11.52 9.87
N ILE A 156 -2.25 12.85 9.81
CA ILE A 156 -1.69 13.66 8.70
C ILE A 156 -0.18 13.43 8.58
N LYS A 157 0.57 13.50 9.70
CA LYS A 157 2.02 13.25 9.69
C LYS A 157 2.35 11.86 9.16
N ILE A 158 1.60 10.85 9.61
CA ILE A 158 1.80 9.47 9.20
C ILE A 158 1.49 9.31 7.71
N GLU A 159 0.37 9.85 7.22
CA GLU A 159 0.02 9.85 5.80
C GLU A 159 1.08 10.57 4.96
N CYS A 160 1.59 11.73 5.39
CA CYS A 160 2.68 12.42 4.70
C CYS A 160 3.94 11.56 4.60
N LYS A 161 4.34 10.92 5.70
CA LYS A 161 5.49 10.01 5.72
C LYS A 161 5.31 8.83 4.77
N TYR A 162 4.14 8.17 4.81
CA TYR A 162 3.89 6.99 4.00
C TYR A 162 3.58 7.29 2.54
N ASN A 163 3.13 8.51 2.20
CA ASN A 163 2.78 8.91 0.84
C ASN A 163 3.92 8.61 -0.15
N ILE A 164 5.16 8.98 0.20
CA ILE A 164 6.35 8.73 -0.64
C ILE A 164 6.55 7.23 -0.90
N TYR A 165 6.33 6.38 0.12
CA TYR A 165 6.50 4.94 -0.01
C TYR A 165 5.33 4.29 -0.76
N ILE A 166 4.11 4.81 -0.60
CA ILE A 166 2.90 4.37 -1.29
C ILE A 166 2.98 4.74 -2.78
N GLU A 167 3.39 5.96 -3.12
CA GLU A 167 3.65 6.36 -4.51
C GLU A 167 4.67 5.43 -5.16
N LYS A 168 5.80 5.17 -4.49
CA LYS A 168 6.81 4.22 -4.96
C LYS A 168 6.27 2.79 -5.09
N GLN A 169 5.40 2.37 -4.17
CA GLN A 169 4.76 1.06 -4.25
C GLN A 169 3.80 0.96 -5.45
N HIS A 170 3.00 1.99 -5.70
CA HIS A 170 2.11 2.06 -6.86
C HIS A 170 2.89 2.07 -8.18
N GLU A 171 4.01 2.80 -8.26
CA GLU A 171 4.89 2.74 -9.43
C GLU A 171 5.43 1.33 -9.68
N ASN A 172 5.81 0.62 -8.61
CA ASN A 172 6.29 -0.76 -8.72
C ASN A 172 5.19 -1.72 -9.17
N ILE A 173 3.96 -1.57 -8.65
CA ILE A 173 2.80 -2.35 -9.07
C ILE A 173 2.48 -2.07 -10.54
N ALA A 174 2.45 -0.80 -10.96
CA ALA A 174 2.19 -0.44 -12.36
C ALA A 174 3.26 -1.01 -13.30
N LYS A 175 4.54 -0.99 -12.90
CA LYS A 175 5.62 -1.66 -13.63
C LYS A 175 5.41 -3.17 -13.72
N MET A 176 5.03 -3.81 -12.61
CA MET A 176 4.72 -5.23 -12.54
C MET A 176 3.54 -5.58 -13.47
N ASP A 177 2.43 -4.85 -13.42
CA ASP A 177 1.27 -5.05 -14.28
C ASP A 177 1.60 -4.89 -15.76
N SER A 178 2.46 -3.92 -16.09
CA SER A 178 2.98 -3.76 -17.45
C SER A 178 3.84 -4.96 -17.87
N MET A 179 4.68 -5.48 -16.96
CA MET A 179 5.52 -6.64 -17.21
C MET A 179 4.70 -7.90 -17.43
N LEU A 180 3.68 -8.17 -16.60
CA LEU A 180 2.86 -9.38 -16.68
C LEU A 180 2.12 -9.53 -18.03
N LYS A 181 1.86 -8.42 -18.73
CA LYS A 181 1.26 -8.40 -20.08
C LYS A 181 2.19 -8.91 -21.18
N VAL A 182 3.48 -9.08 -20.91
CA VAL A 182 4.45 -9.54 -21.92
C VAL A 182 4.21 -11.00 -22.26
N SER A 183 3.99 -11.26 -23.56
CA SER A 183 3.90 -12.62 -24.10
C SER A 183 5.26 -13.30 -24.15
N ILE A 184 5.27 -14.58 -23.79
CA ILE A 184 6.43 -15.45 -23.91
C ILE A 184 6.39 -16.12 -25.29
N PRO A 185 7.42 -15.98 -26.14
CA PRO A 185 7.48 -16.66 -27.42
C PRO A 185 7.37 -18.19 -27.28
N LYS A 186 6.68 -18.86 -28.22
CA LYS A 186 6.47 -20.32 -28.15
C LYS A 186 7.78 -21.12 -28.17
N ASP A 187 8.79 -20.59 -28.83
CA ASP A 187 10.12 -21.17 -28.98
C ASP A 187 11.13 -20.63 -27.94
N PHE A 188 10.64 -19.94 -26.90
CA PHE A 188 11.49 -19.46 -25.83
C PHE A 188 12.13 -20.64 -25.09
N VAL A 189 13.45 -20.54 -24.87
CA VAL A 189 14.25 -21.56 -24.20
C VAL A 189 14.53 -21.08 -22.79
N PHE A 190 13.96 -21.75 -21.79
CA PHE A 190 14.14 -21.38 -20.37
C PHE A 190 15.47 -21.90 -19.81
N LYS A 191 16.00 -22.97 -20.41
CA LYS A 191 17.22 -23.62 -19.98
C LYS A 191 18.44 -22.70 -20.16
N GLY A 192 19.29 -22.65 -19.15
CA GLY A 192 20.57 -21.93 -19.21
C GLY A 192 20.46 -20.42 -18.97
N ILE A 193 19.27 -19.90 -18.62
CA ILE A 193 19.09 -18.50 -18.22
C ILE A 193 19.70 -18.30 -16.81
N PRO A 194 20.74 -17.46 -16.66
CA PRO A 194 21.28 -17.07 -15.36
C PRO A 194 20.19 -16.40 -14.50
N GLY A 195 20.07 -16.84 -13.25
CA GLY A 195 19.07 -16.33 -12.31
C GLY A 195 17.77 -17.12 -12.24
N LEU A 196 17.56 -18.11 -13.13
CA LEU A 196 16.52 -19.13 -12.93
C LEU A 196 17.09 -20.34 -12.21
N SER A 197 16.43 -20.77 -11.14
CA SER A 197 16.75 -22.03 -10.46
C SER A 197 16.34 -23.22 -11.33
N LEU A 198 16.94 -24.39 -11.09
CA LEU A 198 16.56 -25.62 -11.79
C LEU A 198 15.07 -25.94 -11.59
N GLU A 199 14.55 -25.75 -10.38
CA GLU A 199 13.13 -25.94 -10.07
C GLU A 199 12.23 -24.98 -10.87
N ALA A 200 12.62 -23.70 -10.99
CA ALA A 200 11.88 -22.74 -11.78
C ALA A 200 11.89 -23.11 -13.28
N VAL A 201 13.05 -23.52 -13.81
CA VAL A 201 13.17 -23.99 -15.19
C VAL A 201 12.30 -25.22 -15.45
N GLU A 202 12.34 -26.22 -14.57
CA GLU A 202 11.51 -27.43 -14.69
C GLU A 202 10.01 -27.10 -14.73
N LYS A 203 9.56 -26.18 -13.87
CA LYS A 203 8.18 -25.72 -13.84
C LYS A 203 7.80 -24.95 -15.12
N LEU A 204 8.64 -24.01 -15.57
CA LEU A 204 8.37 -23.24 -16.79
C LEU A 204 8.37 -24.13 -18.05
N GLU A 205 9.26 -25.10 -18.13
CA GLU A 205 9.33 -26.10 -19.21
C GLU A 205 8.11 -27.03 -19.19
N LYS A 206 7.62 -27.42 -18.00
CA LYS A 206 6.45 -28.27 -17.85
C LYS A 206 5.15 -27.55 -18.22
N PHE A 207 4.95 -26.33 -17.71
CA PHE A 207 3.68 -25.60 -17.87
C PHE A 207 3.62 -24.78 -19.17
N ARG A 208 4.77 -24.42 -19.76
CA ARG A 208 4.88 -23.62 -21.00
C ARG A 208 3.92 -22.40 -21.04
N PRO A 209 4.04 -21.48 -20.07
CA PRO A 209 3.15 -20.32 -20.00
C PRO A 209 3.30 -19.43 -21.25
N LYS A 210 2.19 -18.85 -21.69
CA LYS A 210 2.12 -17.98 -22.88
C LYS A 210 2.40 -16.51 -22.55
N SER A 211 2.39 -16.16 -21.27
CA SER A 211 2.61 -14.79 -20.78
C SER A 211 3.33 -14.83 -19.44
N LEU A 212 3.94 -13.69 -19.06
CA LEU A 212 4.50 -13.54 -17.71
C LEU A 212 3.41 -13.59 -16.63
N PHE A 213 2.18 -13.18 -16.92
CA PHE A 213 1.03 -13.41 -16.05
C PHE A 213 0.77 -14.89 -15.81
N GLU A 214 0.70 -15.71 -16.86
CA GLU A 214 0.50 -17.15 -16.69
C GLU A 214 1.67 -17.81 -15.96
N ALA A 215 2.90 -17.30 -16.16
CA ALA A 215 4.06 -17.74 -15.41
C ALA A 215 3.99 -17.39 -13.92
N SER A 216 3.41 -16.24 -13.55
CA SER A 216 3.28 -15.81 -12.14
C SER A 216 2.31 -16.67 -11.34
N GLU A 217 1.33 -17.28 -12.00
CA GLU A 217 0.36 -18.18 -11.36
C GLU A 217 0.94 -19.58 -11.07
N ILE A 218 2.13 -19.90 -11.58
CA ILE A 218 2.76 -21.20 -11.35
C ILE A 218 3.37 -21.23 -9.95
N SER A 219 2.90 -22.15 -9.12
CA SER A 219 3.41 -22.33 -7.76
C SER A 219 4.94 -22.53 -7.73
N GLY A 220 5.63 -21.66 -7.00
CA GLY A 220 7.09 -21.65 -6.87
C GLY A 220 7.84 -20.86 -7.94
N ILE A 221 7.14 -20.18 -8.85
CA ILE A 221 7.72 -19.08 -9.63
C ILE A 221 7.67 -17.81 -8.77
N THR A 222 8.82 -17.19 -8.58
CA THR A 222 8.97 -15.97 -7.75
C THR A 222 8.98 -14.71 -8.62
N PRO A 223 8.71 -13.52 -8.05
CA PRO A 223 8.86 -12.25 -8.78
C PRO A 223 10.24 -12.08 -9.42
N ALA A 224 11.32 -12.51 -8.76
CA ALA A 224 12.67 -12.47 -9.31
C ALA A 224 12.82 -13.35 -10.57
N ASN A 225 12.12 -14.49 -10.65
CA ASN A 225 12.11 -15.30 -11.86
C ASN A 225 11.41 -14.56 -13.02
N LEU A 226 10.32 -13.84 -12.73
CA LEU A 226 9.59 -13.07 -13.74
C LEU A 226 10.42 -11.89 -14.26
N ASP A 227 11.17 -11.20 -13.41
CA ASP A 227 12.10 -10.13 -13.80
C ASP A 227 13.17 -10.65 -14.77
N VAL A 228 13.76 -11.81 -14.45
CA VAL A 228 14.75 -12.49 -15.30
C VAL A 228 14.14 -12.87 -16.65
N LEU A 229 12.94 -13.46 -16.66
CA LEU A 229 12.25 -13.80 -17.91
C LEU A 229 11.97 -12.56 -18.75
N HIS A 230 11.45 -11.49 -18.13
CA HIS A 230 11.15 -10.24 -18.82
C HIS A 230 12.38 -9.65 -19.51
N LEU A 231 13.52 -9.60 -18.82
CA LEU A 231 14.79 -9.13 -19.36
C LEU A 231 15.21 -9.93 -20.59
N TYR A 232 15.22 -11.27 -20.49
CA TYR A 232 15.66 -12.15 -21.58
C TYR A 232 14.71 -12.14 -22.79
N ILE A 233 13.39 -11.98 -22.56
CA ILE A 233 12.42 -11.77 -23.64
C ILE A 233 12.70 -10.45 -24.36
N HIS A 234 13.02 -9.38 -23.62
CA HIS A 234 13.31 -8.08 -24.21
C HIS A 234 14.64 -8.08 -24.99
N LEU A 235 15.70 -8.68 -24.45
CA LEU A 235 16.99 -8.82 -25.12
C LEU A 235 16.86 -9.58 -26.45
N ARG A 236 16.05 -10.64 -26.47
CA ARG A 236 15.79 -11.43 -27.69
C ARG A 236 14.98 -10.67 -28.74
N LYS A 237 14.10 -9.74 -28.34
CA LYS A 237 13.31 -8.91 -29.29
C LYS A 237 14.13 -7.81 -29.95
N ASN A 238 15.20 -7.36 -29.30
CA ASN A 238 16.09 -6.31 -29.79
C ASN A 238 17.38 -6.84 -30.44
N SER A 239 17.50 -8.16 -30.58
CA SER A 239 18.60 -8.85 -31.29
C SER A 239 18.09 -9.36 -32.64
#